data_AF-A0A8K0CKA8-F1
#
_entry.id   AF-A0A8K0CKA8-F1
#
_cell.length_a   1.000
_cell.length_b   1.000
_cell.length_c   1.000
_cell.angle_alpha   90.00
_cell.angle_beta   90.00
_cell.angle_gamma   90.00
#
_symmetry.space_group_name_H-M   'P 1'
#
loop_
_entity.id
_entity.type
_entity.pdbx_description
1 polymer ?
#
loop_
_entity_poly.entity_id
_entity_poly.type
_entity_poly.pdbx_seq_one_letter_code
_entity_poly.pdbx_strand_id
1 'polypeptide(L)' 'ALAVSNAIYFSKWYSYHFSSLKVPILLMMQNAQRGITIKAGGLVAINTETFVN' A
#
# COMPACT_ATOMS: atom_id res chain seq x y z
N ALA A 1 2.97 3.17 -2.77
CA ALA A 1 2.78 1.89 -3.47
C ALA A 1 1.47 1.93 -4.26
N LEU A 2 1.49 2.55 -5.45
CA LEU A 2 0.29 2.79 -6.28
C LEU A 2 -0.39 1.49 -6.74
N ALA A 3 0.37 0.41 -6.92
CA ALA A 3 -0.14 -0.87 -7.41
C ALA A 3 -1.25 -1.45 -6.51
N VAL A 4 -1.12 -1.36 -5.18
CA VAL A 4 -2.13 -1.87 -4.24
C VAL A 4 -3.41 -1.02 -4.31
N SER A 5 -3.27 0.31 -4.29
CA SER A 5 -4.44 1.20 -4.41
C SER A 5 -5.15 1.01 -5.75
N ASN A 6 -4.42 0.85 -6.85
CA ASN A 6 -4.99 0.59 -8.17
C ASN A 6 -5.70 -0.76 -8.22
N ALA A 7 -5.10 -1.82 -7.67
CA ALA A 7 -5.73 -3.14 -7.61
C ALA A 7 -7.06 -3.11 -6.83
N ILE A 8 -7.12 -2.38 -5.71
CA ILE A 8 -8.36 -2.20 -4.96
C ILE A 8 -9.37 -1.35 -5.76
N TYR A 9 -8.94 -0.26 -6.40
CA TYR A 9 -9.81 0.58 -7.23
C TYR A 9 -10.46 -0.21 -8.38
N PHE A 10 -9.68 -1.07 -9.06
CA PHE A 10 -10.17 -1.93 -10.13
C PHE A 10 -10.95 -3.15 -9.63
N SER A 11 -10.97 -3.41 -8.32
CA SER A 11 -11.82 -4.46 -7.74
C SER A 11 -13.27 -4.01 -7.61
N LYS A 12 -14.19 -4.94 -7.36
CA LYS A 12 -15.60 -4.64 -7.06
C LYS A 12 -15.80 -4.21 -5.60
N TRP A 13 -14.92 -3.38 -5.05
CA TRP A 13 -14.90 -3.01 -3.63
C TRP A 13 -16.23 -2.45 -3.10
N TYR A 14 -16.99 -1.78 -3.98
CA TYR A 14 -18.31 -1.22 -3.70
C TYR A 14 -19.39 -2.29 -3.48
N SER A 15 -19.21 -3.49 -4.02
CA SER A 15 -20.15 -4.62 -3.88
C SER A 15 -19.97 -5.41 -2.58
N TYR A 16 -18.90 -5.16 -1.83
CA TYR A 16 -18.68 -5.84 -0.56
C TYR A 16 -19.61 -5.32 0.54
N HIS A 17 -20.08 -6.25 1.37
CA HIS A 17 -20.97 -5.94 2.47
C HIS A 17 -20.29 -4.95 3.45
N PHE A 18 -21.03 -3.89 3.82
CA PHE A 18 -20.52 -2.84 4.70
C PHE A 18 -20.01 -3.38 6.05
N SER A 19 -20.60 -4.48 6.54
CA SER A 19 -20.33 -5.00 7.89
C SER A 19 -18.97 -5.68 8.07
N SER A 20 -18.25 -6.03 6.99
CA SER A 20 -17.02 -6.85 7.14
C SER A 20 -15.81 -6.34 6.36
N LEU A 21 -15.99 -5.78 5.16
CA LEU A 21 -14.85 -5.56 4.26
C LEU A 21 -14.54 -4.09 3.96
N LYS A 22 -15.47 -3.16 4.22
CA LYS A 22 -15.23 -1.75 3.87
C LYS A 22 -14.16 -1.09 4.73
N VAL A 23 -14.21 -1.29 6.05
CA VAL A 23 -13.19 -0.76 6.97
C VAL A 23 -11.78 -1.27 6.63
N PRO A 24 -11.52 -2.58 6.47
CA PRO A 24 -10.19 -3.05 6.12
C PRO A 24 -9.73 -2.61 4.72
N ILE A 25 -10.64 -2.49 3.75
CA ILE A 25 -10.31 -1.96 2.41
C ILE A 25 -9.88 -0.50 2.48
N LEU A 26 -10.59 0.32 3.26
CA LEU A 26 -10.28 1.73 3.44
C LEU A 26 -8.91 1.91 4.11
N LEU A 27 -8.62 1.09 5.13
CA LEU A 27 -7.32 1.04 5.77
C LEU A 27 -6.21 0.61 4.80
N MET A 28 -6.45 -0.41 3.96
CA MET A 28 -5.48 -0.83 2.95
C MET A 28 -5.19 0.28 1.94
N MET A 29 -6.21 0.98 1.43
CA MET A 29 -6.02 2.12 0.53
C MET A 29 -5.22 3.25 1.19
N GLN A 30 -5.56 3.61 2.44
CA GLN A 30 -4.86 4.66 3.18
C GLN A 30 -3.39 4.30 3.44
N ASN A 31 -3.10 3.04 3.78
CA ASN A 31 -1.73 2.60 4.03
C ASN A 31 -0.91 2.41 2.74
N ALA A 32 -1.53 2.03 1.63
CA ALA A 32 -0.86 1.86 0.33
C ALA A 32 -0.28 3.17 -0.24
N GLN A 33 -0.79 4.32 0.21
CA GLN A 33 -0.23 5.63 -0.10
C GLN A 33 1.20 5.78 0.45
N ARG A 34 1.53 5.09 1.55
CA ARG A 34 2.88 5.02 2.08
C ARG A 34 3.67 3.95 1.32
N GLY A 35 4.89 4.28 0.90
CA GLY A 35 5.81 3.29 0.35
C GLY A 35 6.22 2.27 1.41
N ILE A 36 6.44 1.02 1.01
CA ILE A 36 7.14 0.06 1.87
C ILE A 36 8.62 0.41 1.77
N THR A 37 9.18 0.91 2.87
CA THR A 37 10.60 1.25 2.95
C THR A 37 11.31 0.24 3.84
N ILE A 38 12.26 -0.47 3.27
CA ILE A 38 13.19 -1.32 4.03
C ILE A 38 14.32 -0.40 4.49
N LYS A 39 14.67 -0.42 5.79
CA LYS A 39 15.78 0.38 6.33
C LYS A 39 16.91 -0.52 6.83
N ALA A 40 18.13 -0.32 6.34
CA ALA A 40 19.33 -0.95 6.89
C ALA A 40 19.69 -0.27 8.23
N GLY A 41 19.67 -1.03 9.32
CA GLY A 41 19.98 -0.52 10.67
C GLY A 41 19.08 0.63 11.14
N GLY A 42 17.93 0.85 10.50
CA GLY A 42 17.04 2.00 10.76
C GLY A 42 17.50 3.34 10.16
N LEU A 43 18.68 3.38 9.54
CA LEU A 43 19.33 4.63 9.10
C LEU A 43 19.18 4.88 7.60
N VAL A 44 19.37 3.84 6.79
CA VAL A 44 19.41 3.98 5.32
C VAL A 44 18.22 3.29 4.71
N ALA A 45 17.36 4.05 4.01
CA ALA A 45 16.31 3.48 3.20
C ALA A 45 16.92 2.74 2.01
N ILE A 46 16.73 1.44 1.93
CA ILE A 46 17.15 0.62 0.80
C ILE A 46 16.05 0.73 -0.26
N ASN A 47 16.39 1.33 -1.39
CA ASN A 47 15.57 1.33 -2.59
C ASN A 47 16.48 1.23 -3.83
N THR A 48 15.89 0.96 -4.99
CA THR A 48 16.66 0.81 -6.24
C THR A 48 17.44 2.09 -6.58
N GLU A 49 16.89 3.27 -6.28
CA GLU A 49 17.52 4.56 -6.52
C GLU A 49 18.82 4.74 -5.72
N THR A 50 18.87 4.27 -4.47
CA THR A 50 20.06 4.25 -3.60
C THR A 50 21.03 3.14 -3.93
N PHE A 51 20.62 2.11 -4.67
CA PHE A 51 21.47 0.98 -5.06
C PHE A 51 22.23 1.26 -6.35
N VAL A 52 21.63 2.00 -7.29
CA VAL A 52 22.23 2.33 -8.59
C VAL A 52 23.10 3.60 -8.58
N ASN A 53 23.26 4.25 -7.43
CA ASN A 53 24.08 5.45 -7.24
C ASN A 53 25.24 5.11 -6.30
#